data_AF-A0A522LCG2-F1
#
_entry.id   AF-A0A522LCG2-F1
#
_cell.length_a   1.000
_cell.length_b   1.000
_cell.length_c   1.000
_cell.angle_alpha   90.00
_cell.angle_beta   90.00
_cell.angle_gamma   90.00
#
_symmetry.space_group_name_H-M   'P 1'
#
loop_
_entity.id
_entity.type
_entity.pdbx_description
1 polymer ?
#
loop_
_entity_poly.entity_id
_entity_poly.type
_entity_poly.pdbx_seq_one_letter_code
_entity_poly.pdbx_strand_id
1 'polypeptide(L)'
;AVLLVACNFTPVPRTNYVVGVPYGGAWREVLNSDATLYGGGGWGNLGGVQAAPVPAAGRPQSLTLTLPALSTLVLRHESDDEKA
;
A
#
# COMPACT_ATOMS: atom_id res chain seq x y z
N ALA A 1 -11.00 7.07 8.51
CA ALA A 1 -10.01 6.87 7.44
C ALA A 1 -8.60 6.79 7.98
N VAL A 2 -8.10 5.57 8.15
CA VAL A 2 -6.69 5.33 8.42
C VAL A 2 -6.00 5.21 7.06
N LEU A 3 -4.90 5.95 6.87
CA LEU A 3 -4.10 5.94 5.65
C LEU A 3 -2.70 5.39 5.95
N LEU A 4 -2.23 4.51 5.09
CA LEU A 4 -0.83 4.13 4.99
C LEU A 4 -0.20 4.90 3.83
N VAL A 5 0.90 5.59 4.08
CA VAL A 5 1.70 6.25 3.05
C VAL A 5 3.05 5.55 2.95
N ALA A 6 3.38 5.06 1.77
CA ALA A 6 4.65 4.37 1.50
C ALA A 6 5.38 5.07 0.35
N CYS A 7 6.65 5.41 0.58
CA CYS A 7 7.48 6.13 -0.39
C CYS A 7 8.73 5.32 -0.73
N ASN A 8 8.98 5.10 -2.01
CA ASN A 8 10.23 4.53 -2.52
C ASN A 8 11.04 5.60 -3.24
N PHE A 9 12.01 6.21 -2.55
CA PHE A 9 12.85 7.28 -3.11
C PHE A 9 14.11 6.77 -3.81
N THR A 10 14.05 5.56 -4.36
CA THR A 10 15.14 4.98 -5.17
C THR A 10 14.61 4.51 -6.51
N PRO A 11 15.45 4.49 -7.58
CA PRO A 11 15.02 4.07 -8.92
C PRO A 11 14.80 2.55 -9.05
N VAL A 12 14.91 1.79 -7.95
CA VAL A 12 14.77 0.33 -7.94
C VAL A 12 13.40 -0.03 -7.37
N PRO A 13 12.50 -0.70 -8.13
CA PRO A 13 11.24 -1.22 -7.61
C PRO A 13 11.47 -2.24 -6.50
N ARG A 14 10.56 -2.31 -5.53
CA ARG A 14 10.59 -3.28 -4.43
C ARG A 14 9.33 -4.12 -4.45
N THR A 15 9.45 -5.37 -4.85
CA THR A 15 8.36 -6.35 -4.72
C THR A 15 8.41 -7.03 -3.37
N ASN A 16 7.27 -7.53 -2.91
CA ASN A 16 7.15 -8.22 -1.62
C ASN A 16 7.64 -7.41 -0.41
N TYR A 17 7.50 -6.09 -0.46
CA TYR A 17 7.96 -5.21 0.61
C TYR A 17 6.95 -5.23 1.77
N VAL A 18 7.39 -5.75 2.92
CA VAL A 18 6.52 -5.93 4.09
C VAL A 18 6.43 -4.64 4.90
N VAL A 19 5.21 -4.16 5.13
CA VAL A 19 4.91 -2.97 5.94
C VAL A 19 3.96 -3.33 7.07
N GLY A 20 4.31 -2.96 8.30
CA GLY A 20 3.43 -3.14 9.46
C GLY A 20 2.26 -2.17 9.46
N VAL A 21 1.05 -2.66 9.72
CA VAL A 21 -0.19 -1.87 9.80
C VAL A 21 -1.01 -2.17 11.05
N PRO A 22 -1.75 -1.20 11.59
CA PRO A 22 -2.50 -1.39 12.84
C PRO A 22 -3.74 -2.30 12.72
N TYR A 23 -4.31 -2.44 11.52
CA TYR A 23 -5.59 -3.13 11.31
C TYR A 23 -5.48 -4.22 10.25
N GLY A 24 -6.22 -5.32 10.46
CA GLY A 24 -6.40 -6.38 9.49
C GLY A 24 -7.41 -5.95 8.41
N GLY A 25 -7.71 -6.84 7.46
CA GLY A 25 -8.69 -6.54 6.41
C GLY A 25 -8.08 -5.92 5.14
N ALA A 26 -8.95 -5.38 4.29
CA ALA A 26 -8.58 -4.84 2.99
C ALA A 26 -8.04 -3.40 3.09
N TRP A 27 -7.01 -3.14 2.31
CA TRP A 27 -6.39 -1.83 2.14
C TRP A 27 -6.37 -1.47 0.67
N ARG A 28 -7.22 -0.51 0.29
CA ARG A 28 -7.38 -0.03 -1.07
C ARG A 28 -6.29 0.96 -1.44
N GLU A 29 -5.64 0.78 -2.58
CA GLU A 29 -4.71 1.76 -3.15
C GLU A 29 -5.53 2.94 -3.70
N VAL A 30 -5.52 4.06 -2.97
CA VAL A 30 -6.28 5.27 -3.33
C VAL A 30 -5.45 6.30 -4.09
N LEU A 31 -4.12 6.22 -3.99
CA LEU A 31 -3.19 6.99 -4.81
C LEU A 31 -1.96 6.14 -5.11
N ASN A 32 -1.52 6.19 -6.37
CA ASN A 32 -0.27 5.63 -6.81
C ASN A 32 0.36 6.61 -7.81
N SER A 33 1.48 7.23 -7.41
CA SER A 33 2.15 8.22 -8.27
C SER A 33 2.83 7.59 -9.50
N ASP A 34 3.03 6.26 -9.52
CA ASP A 34 3.55 5.53 -10.69
C ASP A 34 2.43 5.09 -11.65
N ALA A 35 1.16 5.45 -11.39
CA ALA A 35 0.08 5.14 -12.31
C ALA A 35 0.34 5.75 -13.70
N THR A 36 -0.04 5.02 -14.76
CA THR A 36 0.16 5.45 -16.15
C THR A 36 -0.52 6.78 -16.47
N LEU A 37 -1.64 7.09 -15.82
CA LEU A 37 -2.34 8.38 -15.91
C LEU A 37 -1.44 9.58 -15.55
N TYR A 38 -0.48 9.38 -14.66
CA TYR A 38 0.48 10.42 -14.22
C TYR A 38 1.82 10.33 -14.96
N GLY A 39 1.94 9.47 -15.98
CA GLY A 39 3.18 9.23 -16.71
C GLY A 39 4.15 8.25 -16.04
N GLY A 40 3.70 7.52 -15.01
CA GLY A 40 4.49 6.47 -14.37
C GLY A 40 4.49 5.14 -15.14
N GLY A 41 5.21 4.16 -14.59
CA GLY A 41 5.42 2.83 -15.20
C GLY A 41 4.23 1.87 -15.09
N GLY A 42 3.18 2.22 -14.35
CA GLY A 42 2.00 1.39 -14.15
C GLY A 42 2.18 0.25 -13.16
N TRP A 43 3.25 0.26 -12.36
CA TRP A 43 3.44 -0.70 -11.28
C TRP A 43 2.53 -0.34 -10.11
N GLY A 44 2.13 -1.33 -9.31
CA GLY A 44 1.31 -1.09 -8.13
C GLY A 44 0.75 -2.37 -7.58
N ASN A 45 -0.34 -2.24 -6.83
CA ASN A 45 -0.95 -3.36 -6.11
C ASN A 45 -2.32 -3.76 -6.66
N LEU A 46 -2.58 -3.51 -7.95
CA LEU A 46 -3.81 -3.90 -8.65
C LEU A 46 -5.10 -3.47 -7.94
N GLY A 47 -5.08 -2.28 -7.33
CA GLY A 47 -6.22 -1.67 -6.64
C GLY A 47 -6.23 -1.82 -5.12
N GLY A 48 -5.48 -2.76 -4.54
CA GLY A 48 -5.41 -2.93 -3.09
C GLY A 48 -4.80 -4.26 -2.65
N VAL A 49 -4.58 -4.40 -1.34
CA VAL A 49 -4.00 -5.60 -0.72
C VAL A 49 -4.75 -6.00 0.55
N GLN A 50 -4.67 -7.28 0.89
CA GLN A 50 -5.21 -7.82 2.13
C GLN A 50 -4.11 -7.87 3.20
N ALA A 51 -4.41 -7.38 4.40
CA ALA A 51 -3.54 -7.52 5.55
C ALA A 51 -3.46 -8.97 6.01
N ALA A 52 -2.24 -9.44 6.28
CA ALA A 52 -1.98 -10.72 6.91
C ALA A 52 -1.81 -10.55 8.44
N PRO A 53 -2.20 -11.55 9.26
CA PRO A 53 -2.02 -11.53 10.71
C PRO A 53 -0.58 -11.89 11.12
N VAL A 54 0.40 -11.24 10.47
CA VAL A 54 1.83 -11.41 10.71
C VAL A 54 2.37 -10.08 11.22
N PRO A 55 2.85 -10.00 12.47
CA PRO A 55 3.40 -8.77 13.02
C PRO A 55 4.65 -8.29 12.27
N ALA A 56 4.73 -6.99 11.99
CA ALA A 56 5.89 -6.37 11.38
C ALA A 56 6.08 -4.93 11.88
N ALA A 57 7.32 -4.46 12.01
CA ALA A 57 7.66 -3.09 12.41
C ALA A 57 6.89 -2.58 13.65
N GLY A 58 6.67 -3.44 14.66
CA GLY A 58 5.95 -3.10 15.88
C GLY A 58 4.42 -2.98 15.73
N ARG A 59 3.85 -3.46 14.62
CA ARG A 59 2.41 -3.48 14.35
C ARG A 59 1.86 -4.91 14.31
N PRO A 60 0.59 -5.13 14.66
CA PRO A 60 0.00 -6.47 14.81
C PRO A 60 -0.31 -7.17 13.48
N GLN A 61 -0.38 -6.42 12.38
CA GLN A 61 -0.71 -6.91 11.05
C GLN A 61 0.33 -6.38 10.05
N SER A 62 0.38 -6.95 8.86
CA SER A 62 1.26 -6.47 7.80
C SER A 62 0.64 -6.57 6.41
N LEU A 63 1.15 -5.73 5.51
CA LEU A 63 0.88 -5.75 4.09
C LEU A 63 2.14 -6.14 3.34
N THR A 64 1.98 -6.93 2.29
CA THR A 64 3.04 -7.23 1.31
C THR A 64 2.79 -6.39 0.08
N LEU A 65 3.60 -5.35 -0.13
CA LEU A 65 3.39 -4.36 -1.19
C LEU A 65 4.38 -4.53 -2.33
N THR A 66 3.93 -4.19 -3.54
CA THR A 66 4.79 -3.78 -4.64
C THR A 66 4.94 -2.27 -4.58
N LEU A 67 6.16 -1.80 -4.35
CA LEU A 67 6.53 -0.39 -4.38
C LEU A 67 7.25 -0.06 -5.70
N PRO A 68 6.64 0.73 -6.59
CA PRO A 68 7.30 1.18 -7.82
C PRO A 68 8.56 2.00 -7.53
N ALA A 69 9.45 2.13 -8.53
CA ALA A 69 10.60 3.01 -8.45
C ALA A 69 10.16 4.48 -8.31
N LEU A 70 10.88 5.27 -7.51
CA LEU A 70 10.66 6.73 -7.36
C LEU A 70 9.18 7.13 -7.18
N SER A 71 8.45 6.41 -6.33
CA SER A 71 7.00 6.54 -6.21
C SER A 71 6.50 6.73 -4.78
N THR A 72 5.28 7.24 -4.66
CA THR A 72 4.49 7.28 -3.43
C THR A 72 3.16 6.57 -3.65
N LEU A 73 2.85 5.65 -2.74
CA LEU A 73 1.56 4.99 -2.65
C LEU A 73 0.81 5.48 -1.40
N VAL A 74 -0.50 5.63 -1.53
CA VAL A 74 -1.42 5.84 -0.40
C VAL A 74 -2.47 4.75 -0.41
N LEU A 75 -2.57 4.03 0.70
CA LEU A 75 -3.57 2.99 0.90
C LEU A 75 -4.54 3.38 2.01
N ARG A 76 -5.83 3.19 1.78
CA ARG A 76 -6.91 3.42 2.75
C ARG A 76 -7.43 2.09 3.27
N HIS A 77 -7.58 1.98 4.58
CA HIS A 77 -8.24 0.82 5.18
C HIS A 77 -9.76 0.85 4.93
N GLU A 78 -10.34 -0.26 4.47
CA GLU A 78 -11.74 -0.33 4.00
C GLU A 78 -12.79 -0.46 5.11
N SER A 79 -12.43 -0.48 6.40
CA SER A 79 -13.44 -0.48 7.48
C SER A 79 -14.28 0.81 7.56
N ASP A 80 -13.96 1.79 6.73
CA ASP A 80 -14.73 3.03 6.56
C ASP A 80 -15.92 2.89 5.60
N ASP A 81 -15.92 1.91 4.68
CA ASP A 81 -16.89 1.84 3.58
C ASP A 81 -18.17 1.04 3.95
N GLU A 82 -18.14 0.21 5.00
CA GLU A 82 -19.35 -0.48 5.52
C GLU A 82 -20.38 0.47 6.18
N LYS A 83 -20.07 1.76 6.31
CA LYS A 83 -20.96 2.76 6.94
C LYS A 83 -21.48 3.85 5.97
N ALA A 84 -21.25 3.70 4.67
CA ALA A 84 -21.69 4.66 3.64
C ALA A 84 -22.91 4.15 2.85
#